data_AF-A0A3S0J8T2-F1
#
_entry.id   AF-A0A3S0J8T2-F1
#
_cell.length_a   1.000
_cell.length_b   1.000
_cell.length_c   1.000
_cell.angle_alpha   90.00
_cell.angle_beta   90.00
_cell.angle_gamma   90.00
#
_symmetry.space_group_name_H-M   'P 1'
#
loop_
_entity.id
_entity.type
_entity.pdbx_description
1 polymer ?
#
loop_
_entity_poly.entity_id
_entity_poly.type
_entity_poly.pdbx_seq_one_letter_code
_entity_poly.pdbx_strand_id
1 'polypeptide(L)'
;MFGSRGFTLIEALVALLVLTVGLLGLAMMQVKAMKSSHAAYQRSIATIAAQDMVERLWVELGRRAPASTVCPEGTATVAGSSPSETILDQWHNEWVDAIPGLIKDSDTSTGTIVKDGSIACKYVITVEWTDDRFGDEEVSNIVYVASLLGTDS
;
A
#
# COMPACT_ATOMS: atom_id res chain seq x y z
N MET A 1 53.74 -31.84 31.44
CA MET A 1 53.38 -30.42 31.21
C MET A 1 53.44 -30.17 29.71
N PHE A 2 52.31 -30.18 29.00
CA PHE A 2 52.28 -29.90 27.57
C PHE A 2 52.35 -28.39 27.36
N GLY A 3 53.39 -27.96 26.64
CA GLY A 3 53.73 -26.57 26.42
C GLY A 3 52.60 -25.83 25.72
N SER A 4 52.26 -24.67 26.28
CA SER A 4 51.48 -23.60 25.68
C SER A 4 52.14 -23.16 24.37
N ARG A 5 51.68 -23.74 23.25
CA ARG A 5 51.96 -23.26 21.90
C ARG A 5 51.29 -21.90 21.77
N GLY A 6 52.09 -20.84 21.81
CA GLY A 6 51.61 -19.47 21.66
C GLY A 6 50.81 -19.33 20.37
N PHE A 7 49.62 -18.76 20.48
CA PHE A 7 48.82 -18.26 19.37
C PHE A 7 49.74 -17.51 18.41
N THR A 8 49.74 -17.91 17.15
CA THR A 8 50.53 -17.21 16.12
C THR A 8 49.79 -15.92 15.76
N LEU A 9 50.52 -14.82 15.50
CA LEU A 9 49.90 -13.54 15.13
C LEU A 9 49.05 -13.66 13.85
N ILE A 10 49.40 -14.61 12.97
CA ILE A 10 48.66 -14.90 11.74
C ILE A 10 47.31 -15.60 12.01
N GLU A 11 47.19 -16.39 13.07
CA GLU A 11 45.91 -17.02 13.46
C GLU A 11 44.88 -15.98 13.91
N ALA A 12 45.32 -14.98 14.69
CA ALA A 12 44.47 -13.86 15.07
C ALA A 12 44.05 -12.99 13.87
N LEU A 13 44.95 -12.78 12.91
CA LEU A 13 44.66 -12.04 11.67
C LEU A 13 43.64 -12.78 10.79
N VAL A 14 43.78 -14.09 10.65
CA VAL A 14 42.82 -14.90 9.89
C VAL A 14 41.46 -14.92 10.59
N ALA A 15 41.42 -15.05 11.92
CA ALA A 15 40.17 -14.98 12.68
C ALA A 15 39.46 -13.62 12.52
N LEU A 16 40.21 -12.51 12.59
CA LEU A 16 39.69 -11.16 12.35
C LEU A 16 39.16 -11.00 10.92
N LEU A 17 39.86 -11.55 9.92
CA LEU A 17 39.44 -11.51 8.52
C LEU A 17 38.12 -12.25 8.32
N VAL A 18 38.00 -13.47 8.85
CA VAL A 18 36.75 -14.24 8.78
C VAL A 18 35.61 -13.52 9.50
N LEU A 19 35.87 -12.94 10.67
CA LEU A 19 34.88 -12.19 11.45
C LEU A 19 34.39 -10.95 10.69
N THR A 20 35.29 -10.17 10.09
CA THR A 20 34.90 -8.95 9.36
C THR A 20 34.08 -9.28 8.12
N VAL A 21 34.43 -10.33 7.38
CA VAL A 21 33.62 -10.85 6.26
C VAL A 21 32.23 -11.29 6.74
N GLY A 22 32.16 -12.00 7.88
CA GLY A 22 30.89 -12.40 8.48
C GLY A 22 30.00 -11.21 8.88
N LEU A 23 30.57 -10.17 9.49
CA LEU A 23 29.84 -8.97 9.89
C LEU A 23 29.32 -8.16 8.68
N LEU A 24 30.08 -8.07 7.60
CA LEU A 24 29.60 -7.46 6.36
C LEU A 24 28.41 -8.22 5.77
N GLY A 25 28.44 -9.56 5.83
CA GLY A 25 27.31 -10.41 5.47
C GLY A 25 26.05 -10.09 6.28
N LEU A 26 26.19 -9.96 7.60
CA LEU A 26 25.08 -9.62 8.51
C LEU A 26 24.54 -8.21 8.26
N ALA A 27 25.41 -7.23 8.04
CA ALA A 27 24.99 -5.85 7.75
C ALA A 27 24.14 -5.78 6.46
N MET A 28 24.52 -6.50 5.41
CA MET A 28 23.73 -6.58 4.19
C MET A 28 22.36 -7.23 4.42
N MET A 29 22.29 -8.28 5.24
CA MET A 29 21.01 -8.90 5.60
C MET A 29 20.12 -7.95 6.41
N GLN A 30 20.70 -7.16 7.33
CA GLN A 30 19.98 -6.16 8.10
C GLN A 30 19.35 -5.09 7.20
N VAL A 31 20.08 -4.59 6.22
CA VAL A 31 19.54 -3.63 5.24
C VAL A 31 18.38 -4.24 4.45
N LYS A 32 18.52 -5.48 3.97
CA LYS A 32 17.43 -6.18 3.27
C LYS A 32 16.19 -6.38 4.15
N ALA A 33 16.39 -6.75 5.42
CA ALA A 33 15.31 -6.91 6.38
C ALA A 33 14.56 -5.58 6.60
N MET A 34 15.28 -4.46 6.73
CA MET A 34 14.66 -3.13 6.85
C MET A 34 13.86 -2.77 5.60
N LYS A 35 14.40 -2.99 4.39
CA LYS A 35 13.66 -2.77 3.14
C LYS A 35 12.36 -3.58 3.08
N SER A 36 12.43 -4.86 3.43
CA SER A 36 11.25 -5.73 3.47
C SER A 36 10.20 -5.28 4.49
N SER A 37 10.64 -4.87 5.68
CA SER A 37 9.75 -4.36 6.73
C SER A 37 9.02 -3.09 6.28
N HIS A 38 9.75 -2.19 5.63
CA HIS A 38 9.20 -0.96 5.08
C HIS A 38 8.16 -1.21 3.99
N ALA A 39 8.46 -2.11 3.04
CA ALA A 39 7.52 -2.48 1.99
C ALA A 39 6.24 -3.14 2.56
N ALA A 40 6.36 -3.94 3.62
CA ALA A 40 5.20 -4.52 4.31
C ALA A 40 4.36 -3.45 5.02
N TYR A 41 5.01 -2.45 5.63
CA TYR A 41 4.35 -1.31 6.26
C TYR A 41 3.54 -0.49 5.24
N GLN A 42 4.12 -0.13 4.10
CA GLN A 42 3.39 0.60 3.05
C GLN A 42 2.18 -0.18 2.53
N ARG A 43 2.32 -1.49 2.27
CA ARG A 43 1.18 -2.34 1.88
C ARG A 43 0.08 -2.36 2.93
N SER A 44 0.44 -2.31 4.22
CA SER A 44 -0.53 -2.26 5.32
C SER A 44 -1.32 -0.96 5.29
N ILE A 45 -0.65 0.19 5.13
CA ILE A 45 -1.31 1.49 4.99
C ILE A 45 -2.20 1.52 3.75
N ALA A 46 -1.71 1.06 2.60
CA ALA A 46 -2.50 1.00 1.37
C ALA A 46 -3.76 0.15 1.54
N THR A 47 -3.67 -0.96 2.28
CA THR A 47 -4.84 -1.82 2.58
C THR A 47 -5.87 -1.07 3.40
N ILE A 48 -5.44 -0.33 4.43
CA ILE A 48 -6.33 0.51 5.24
C ILE A 48 -6.99 1.58 4.36
N ALA A 49 -6.24 2.22 3.46
CA ALA A 49 -6.77 3.20 2.53
C ALA A 49 -7.83 2.59 1.58
N ALA A 50 -7.59 1.38 1.07
CA ALA A 50 -8.57 0.67 0.25
C ALA A 50 -9.86 0.34 1.02
N GLN A 51 -9.74 -0.04 2.29
CA GLN A 51 -10.90 -0.30 3.16
C GLN A 51 -11.69 0.99 3.45
N ASP A 52 -11.02 2.09 3.74
CA ASP A 52 -11.64 3.41 3.93
C ASP A 52 -12.45 3.84 2.68
N MET A 53 -11.93 3.58 1.48
CA MET A 53 -12.69 3.83 0.24
C MET A 53 -14.01 3.05 0.20
N VAL A 54 -13.98 1.77 0.59
CA VAL A 54 -15.18 0.93 0.63
C VAL A 54 -16.17 1.44 1.65
N GLU A 55 -15.70 1.87 2.82
CA GLU A 55 -16.53 2.47 3.87
C GLU A 55 -17.21 3.76 3.38
N ARG A 56 -16.52 4.62 2.61
CA ARG A 56 -17.13 5.81 1.99
C ARG A 56 -18.25 5.45 1.01
N LEU A 57 -18.07 4.39 0.21
CA LEU A 57 -19.12 3.89 -0.68
C LEU A 57 -20.33 3.37 0.11
N TRP A 58 -20.10 2.70 1.25
CA TRP A 58 -21.17 2.26 2.17
C TRP A 58 -21.94 3.44 2.75
N VAL A 59 -21.22 4.46 3.21
CA VAL A 59 -21.82 5.67 3.79
C VAL A 59 -22.68 6.38 2.75
N GLU A 60 -22.18 6.57 1.54
CA GLU A 60 -22.95 7.24 0.48
C GLU A 60 -24.17 6.42 0.03
N LEU A 61 -24.05 5.10 -0.04
CA LEU A 61 -25.20 4.21 -0.29
C LEU A 61 -26.25 4.34 0.82
N GLY A 62 -25.82 4.29 2.09
CA GLY A 62 -26.70 4.45 3.25
C GLY A 62 -27.39 5.81 3.28
N ARG A 63 -26.69 6.88 2.88
CA ARG A 63 -27.23 8.24 2.81
C ARG A 63 -28.29 8.41 1.73
N ARG A 64 -28.20 7.65 0.63
CA ARG A 64 -29.20 7.64 -0.46
C ARG A 64 -30.43 6.81 -0.11
N ALA A 65 -30.35 5.89 0.83
CA ALA A 65 -31.48 5.09 1.28
C ALA A 65 -32.46 5.93 2.15
N PRO A 66 -33.80 5.76 2.00
CA PRO A 66 -34.50 4.81 1.12
C PRO A 66 -34.79 5.33 -0.29
N ALA A 67 -34.38 6.56 -0.62
CA ALA A 67 -34.73 7.21 -1.89
C ALA A 67 -34.10 6.54 -3.12
N SER A 68 -32.96 5.86 -2.95
CA SER A 68 -32.32 5.08 -4.00
C SER A 68 -31.48 3.95 -3.40
N THR A 69 -31.57 2.77 -4.01
CA THR A 69 -30.69 1.60 -3.75
C THR A 69 -29.60 1.47 -4.81
N VAL A 70 -29.49 2.43 -5.73
CA VAL A 70 -28.50 2.45 -6.80
C VAL A 70 -27.10 2.67 -6.24
N CYS A 71 -26.17 1.79 -6.60
CA CYS A 71 -24.79 1.86 -6.10
C CYS A 71 -24.10 3.21 -6.48
N PRO A 72 -23.36 3.84 -5.56
CA PRO A 72 -22.58 5.04 -5.88
C PRO A 72 -21.38 4.74 -6.77
N GLU A 73 -21.10 5.62 -7.73
CA GLU A 73 -19.86 5.55 -8.53
C GLU A 73 -18.73 6.28 -7.79
N GLY A 74 -17.46 5.96 -8.07
CA GLY A 74 -16.33 6.69 -7.49
C GLY A 74 -16.26 8.16 -7.91
N THR A 75 -16.89 8.50 -9.03
CA THR A 75 -17.10 9.85 -9.57
C THR A 75 -18.31 10.55 -8.94
N ALA A 76 -19.07 9.87 -8.07
CA ALA A 76 -20.19 10.51 -7.40
C ALA A 76 -19.69 11.64 -6.51
N THR A 77 -20.39 12.77 -6.56
CA THR A 77 -20.10 13.91 -5.69
C THR A 77 -20.45 13.57 -4.25
N VAL A 78 -19.58 13.97 -3.32
CA VAL A 78 -19.82 13.78 -1.89
C VAL A 78 -20.88 14.78 -1.45
N ALA A 79 -21.94 14.34 -0.79
CA ALA A 79 -22.95 15.29 -0.34
C ALA A 79 -22.44 16.18 0.79
N GLY A 80 -22.75 17.48 0.68
CA GLY A 80 -22.23 18.49 1.59
C GLY A 80 -20.82 18.98 1.22
N SER A 81 -20.22 18.45 0.14
CA SER A 81 -19.00 18.98 -0.46
C SER A 81 -19.30 19.86 -1.68
N SER A 82 -18.26 20.45 -2.28
CA SER A 82 -18.42 21.21 -3.52
C SER A 82 -18.90 20.29 -4.65
N PRO A 83 -19.73 20.75 -5.60
CA PRO A 83 -20.30 19.92 -6.66
C PRO A 83 -19.28 19.33 -7.65
N SER A 84 -18.00 19.66 -7.51
CA SER A 84 -16.89 19.09 -8.28
C SER A 84 -16.04 18.10 -7.50
N GLU A 85 -16.28 17.91 -6.19
CA GLU A 85 -15.49 17.02 -5.35
C GLU A 85 -16.13 15.64 -5.31
N THR A 86 -15.41 14.66 -5.87
CA THR A 86 -15.83 13.26 -5.89
C THR A 86 -15.37 12.52 -4.64
N ILE A 87 -15.98 11.37 -4.36
CA ILE A 87 -15.52 10.45 -3.30
C ILE A 87 -14.04 10.11 -3.48
N LEU A 88 -13.62 9.90 -4.73
CA LEU A 88 -12.23 9.62 -5.07
C LEU A 88 -11.30 10.81 -4.79
N ASP A 89 -11.73 12.03 -5.09
CA ASP A 89 -10.94 13.23 -4.82
C ASP A 89 -10.72 13.42 -3.33
N GLN A 90 -11.79 13.30 -2.55
CA GLN A 90 -11.74 13.44 -1.09
C GLN A 90 -10.80 12.38 -0.48
N TRP A 91 -10.99 11.12 -0.85
CA TRP A 91 -10.14 10.02 -0.39
C TRP A 91 -8.66 10.26 -0.76
N HIS A 92 -8.38 10.67 -2.00
CA HIS A 92 -7.01 10.91 -2.42
C HIS A 92 -6.35 12.04 -1.61
N ASN A 93 -7.07 13.14 -1.40
CA ASN A 93 -6.56 14.28 -0.64
C ASN A 93 -6.23 13.92 0.82
N GLU A 94 -6.95 12.95 1.40
CA GLU A 94 -6.68 12.48 2.76
C GLU A 94 -5.50 11.50 2.83
N TRP A 95 -5.32 10.67 1.81
CA TRP A 95 -4.32 9.58 1.82
C TRP A 95 -2.99 9.93 1.15
N VAL A 96 -2.91 11.00 0.37
CA VAL A 96 -1.67 11.42 -0.34
C VAL A 96 -0.51 11.70 0.62
N ASP A 97 -0.79 12.19 1.83
CA ASP A 97 0.23 12.46 2.85
C ASP A 97 0.71 11.17 3.54
N ALA A 98 -0.19 10.20 3.72
CA ALA A 98 0.10 8.93 4.39
C ALA A 98 0.79 7.92 3.46
N ILE A 99 0.53 8.01 2.14
CA ILE A 99 1.11 7.18 1.10
C ILE A 99 1.87 8.08 0.12
N PRO A 100 3.16 8.37 0.37
CA PRO A 100 3.99 9.12 -0.57
C PRO A 100 3.99 8.43 -1.94
N GLY A 101 3.83 9.21 -3.00
CA GLY A 101 3.75 8.67 -4.36
C GLY A 101 2.41 8.03 -4.71
N LEU A 102 1.36 8.24 -3.91
CA LEU A 102 0.00 7.78 -4.23
C LEU A 102 -0.43 8.35 -5.57
N ILE A 103 -0.72 7.46 -6.52
CA ILE A 103 -1.15 7.84 -7.86
C ILE A 103 -2.66 8.09 -7.83
N LYS A 104 -3.09 9.14 -8.53
CA LYS A 104 -4.51 9.43 -8.80
C LYS A 104 -4.66 9.55 -10.30
N ASP A 105 -5.19 8.52 -10.93
CA ASP A 105 -5.51 8.57 -12.36
C ASP A 105 -6.99 8.29 -12.56
N SER A 106 -7.66 9.23 -13.21
CA SER A 106 -9.08 9.13 -13.57
C SER A 106 -9.31 8.23 -14.80
N ASP A 107 -8.29 7.98 -15.62
CA ASP A 107 -8.40 7.23 -16.88
C ASP A 107 -7.63 5.90 -16.92
N THR A 108 -6.53 5.74 -16.17
CA THR A 108 -5.78 4.47 -16.12
C THR A 108 -5.32 4.13 -14.69
N SER A 109 -6.20 3.42 -13.97
CA SER A 109 -5.87 2.52 -12.86
C SER A 109 -5.01 3.04 -11.71
N THR A 110 -5.43 4.06 -10.96
CA THR A 110 -5.15 4.08 -9.50
C THR A 110 -6.16 4.92 -8.73
N GLY A 111 -6.77 4.31 -7.72
CA GLY A 111 -7.99 4.79 -7.05
C GLY A 111 -9.25 4.51 -7.87
N THR A 112 -9.14 3.72 -8.95
CA THR A 112 -10.31 3.40 -9.76
C THR A 112 -11.23 2.49 -8.97
N ILE A 113 -12.48 2.93 -8.86
CA ILE A 113 -13.60 2.17 -8.33
C ILE A 113 -14.34 1.65 -9.57
N VAL A 114 -14.00 0.44 -10.03
CA VAL A 114 -14.70 -0.16 -11.18
C VAL A 114 -15.91 -0.92 -10.67
N LYS A 115 -17.11 -0.49 -11.06
CA LYS A 115 -18.34 -1.26 -10.86
C LYS A 115 -18.37 -2.41 -11.87
N ASP A 116 -18.33 -3.64 -11.39
CA ASP A 116 -18.53 -4.83 -12.22
C ASP A 116 -20.04 -4.98 -12.51
N GLY A 117 -20.47 -4.59 -13.71
CA GLY A 117 -21.88 -4.60 -14.13
C GLY A 117 -22.54 -5.99 -14.18
N SER A 118 -21.80 -7.05 -13.88
CA SER A 118 -22.30 -8.44 -13.87
C SER A 118 -22.92 -8.84 -12.52
N ILE A 119 -22.62 -8.11 -11.44
CA ILE A 119 -23.10 -8.36 -10.08
C ILE A 119 -23.45 -7.01 -9.44
N ALA A 120 -24.63 -6.92 -8.83
CA ALA A 120 -25.08 -5.69 -8.18
C ALA A 120 -24.03 -5.21 -7.16
N CYS A 121 -23.53 -3.99 -7.38
CA CYS A 121 -22.59 -3.25 -6.55
C CYS A 121 -21.28 -3.97 -6.17
N LYS A 122 -20.64 -4.69 -7.10
CA LYS A 122 -19.27 -5.17 -6.92
C LYS A 122 -18.25 -4.13 -7.39
N TYR A 123 -17.27 -3.83 -6.55
CA TYR A 123 -16.24 -2.84 -6.78
C TYR A 123 -14.85 -3.45 -6.72
N VAL A 124 -14.03 -3.10 -7.70
CA VAL A 124 -12.59 -3.36 -7.68
C VAL A 124 -11.92 -2.03 -7.35
N ILE A 125 -11.28 -1.95 -6.20
CA ILE A 125 -10.50 -0.81 -5.70
C ILE A 125 -9.03 -1.15 -5.89
N THR A 126 -8.33 -0.36 -6.69
CA THR A 126 -6.88 -0.54 -6.91
C THR A 126 -6.14 0.63 -6.30
N VAL A 127 -5.20 0.37 -5.40
CA VAL A 127 -4.34 1.38 -4.79
C VAL A 127 -2.92 1.15 -5.26
N GLU A 128 -2.32 2.16 -5.88
CA GLU A 128 -0.97 2.12 -6.43
C GLU A 128 -0.18 3.33 -5.95
N TRP A 129 1.11 3.11 -5.72
CA TRP A 129 2.02 4.15 -5.29
C TRP A 129 3.43 3.86 -5.80
N THR A 130 4.21 4.92 -5.96
CA THR A 130 5.64 4.82 -6.28
C THR A 130 6.49 4.83 -5.00
N ASP A 131 7.58 4.07 -4.99
CA ASP A 131 8.63 4.17 -3.95
C ASP A 131 9.97 4.54 -4.60
N ASP A 132 10.29 5.83 -4.61
CA ASP A 132 11.50 6.39 -5.22
C ASP A 132 12.77 6.21 -4.36
N ARG A 133 12.60 5.78 -3.10
CA ARG A 133 13.68 5.75 -2.09
C ARG A 133 14.81 4.79 -2.38
N PHE A 134 14.61 3.80 -3.24
CA PHE A 134 15.60 2.76 -3.52
C PHE A 134 16.20 2.80 -4.93
N GLY A 135 15.98 3.88 -5.69
CA GLY A 135 16.65 4.17 -6.96
C GLY A 135 16.05 3.45 -8.18
N ASP A 136 15.23 2.43 -7.96
CA ASP A 136 14.38 1.82 -8.97
C ASP A 136 12.96 2.36 -8.78
N GLU A 137 12.42 3.04 -9.79
CA GLU A 137 11.06 3.61 -9.77
C GLU A 137 10.05 2.46 -9.94
N GLU A 138 9.79 1.73 -8.85
CA GLU A 138 8.87 0.60 -8.82
C GLU A 138 7.46 1.08 -8.43
N VAL A 139 6.50 0.89 -9.34
CA VAL A 139 5.08 1.09 -9.03
C VAL A 139 4.59 -0.12 -8.26
N SER A 140 4.32 0.06 -6.97
CA SER A 140 3.70 -0.95 -6.12
C SER A 140 2.19 -0.81 -6.17
N ASN A 141 1.47 -1.93 -6.27
CA ASN A 141 0.01 -1.93 -6.19
C ASN A 141 -0.57 -2.99 -5.27
N ILE A 142 -1.80 -2.72 -4.83
CA ILE A 142 -2.70 -3.70 -4.21
C ILE A 142 -4.08 -3.58 -4.86
N VAL A 143 -4.75 -4.73 -5.00
CA VAL A 143 -6.12 -4.81 -5.52
C VAL A 143 -7.02 -5.34 -4.41
N TYR A 144 -8.05 -4.58 -4.10
CA TYR A 144 -9.07 -4.92 -3.11
C TYR A 144 -10.44 -5.02 -3.80
N VAL A 145 -11.17 -6.11 -3.53
CA VAL A 145 -12.50 -6.33 -4.12
C VAL A 145 -13.54 -6.27 -3.02
N ALA A 146 -14.54 -5.42 -3.19
CA ALA A 146 -15.66 -5.27 -2.27
C ALA A 146 -16.98 -5.50 -2.98
N SER A 147 -18.02 -5.89 -2.24
CA SER A 147 -19.38 -5.98 -2.76
C SER A 147 -20.33 -5.35 -1.77
N LEU A 148 -21.19 -4.46 -2.27
CA LEU A 148 -22.20 -3.74 -1.50
C LEU A 148 -23.60 -4.35 -1.76
N LEU A 149 -24.52 -4.19 -0.81
CA LEU A 149 -25.93 -4.56 -1.00
C LEU A 149 -26.71 -3.36 -1.57
N GLY A 150 -26.73 -3.26 -2.88
CA GLY A 150 -27.59 -2.33 -3.64
C GLY A 150 -27.99 -2.94 -4.98
N THR A 151 -28.58 -2.13 -5.86
CA THR A 151 -28.96 -2.55 -7.20
C THR A 151 -28.14 -1.79 -8.25
N ASP A 152 -27.98 -2.39 -9.42
CA ASP A 152 -27.59 -1.64 -10.60
C ASP A 152 -28.64 -0.57 -10.95
N SER A 153 -28.18 0.46 -11.66
CA SER A 153 -28.95 1.65 -12.06
C SER A 153 -29.86 1.36 -13.24
#